data_AF-A0A0M9GA07-F1
#
_entry.id   AF-A0A0M9GA07-F1
#
_cell.length_a   1.000
_cell.length_b   1.000
_cell.length_c   1.000
_cell.angle_alpha   90.00
_cell.angle_beta   90.00
_cell.angle_gamma   90.00
#
_symmetry.space_group_name_H-M   'P 1'
#
loop_
_entity.id
_entity.type
_entity.pdbx_description
1 polymer ?
#
loop_
_entity_poly.entity_id
_entity_poly.type
_entity_poly.pdbx_seq_one_letter_code
_entity_poly.pdbx_strand_id
1 'polypeptide(L)'
;MVADPLAQILTQVIDDVSFSQTHTVSEDFRVYPKSSIESVNTLQQEQRKRVEQTYGARAPSPDFLGSQLLAEYRGEAASLQLAKESGDPNFPTSISRMTSEQGRQFKKDMKQRIHEWESTVRQATGQADVFPDQKASLRSIYELYRAIKMKVLGVEQSVAPHGGGTEPSVAVREVSQSVAATAPATSSGAGGGATAAGSRGESTRDSGTVAKESSASANAAAAKPAGRPSGVAVSRASSTASVAGSTSSAVLPDWMQRIERVQLGTDDVTAMSDDALQTEKRTLKQVLHRFESDFEKFNGVRPGRHDRHGFTGEYHRYGELKNELTRRAQNK
;
A
#
# COMPACT_ATOMS: atom_id res chain seq x y z
N MET A 1 -31.81 23.63 74.61
CA MET A 1 -30.75 24.37 73.88
C MET A 1 -31.24 24.50 72.45
N VAL A 2 -31.23 25.70 71.87
CA VAL A 2 -31.56 25.87 70.45
C VAL A 2 -30.29 25.59 69.64
N ALA A 3 -30.38 24.84 68.55
CA ALA A 3 -29.24 24.63 67.66
C ALA A 3 -28.89 25.94 66.95
N ASP A 4 -27.60 26.22 66.76
CA ASP A 4 -27.17 27.40 66.00
C ASP A 4 -27.64 27.26 64.53
N PRO A 5 -28.47 28.17 64.01
CA PRO A 5 -28.93 28.10 62.63
C PRO A 5 -27.78 28.22 61.62
N LEU A 6 -26.67 28.90 61.95
CA LEU A 6 -25.49 28.96 61.08
C LEU A 6 -24.80 27.60 60.98
N ALA A 7 -24.72 26.85 62.09
CA ALA A 7 -24.20 25.50 62.08
C ALA A 7 -25.09 24.53 61.28
N GLN A 8 -26.43 24.68 61.36
CA GLN A 8 -27.35 23.89 60.54
C GLN A 8 -27.19 24.18 59.03
N ILE A 9 -27.11 25.46 58.65
CA ILE A 9 -26.88 25.87 57.25
C ILE A 9 -25.54 25.34 56.75
N LEU A 10 -24.47 25.42 57.56
CA LEU A 10 -23.15 24.92 57.19
C LEU A 10 -23.16 23.40 56.93
N THR A 11 -23.81 22.62 57.80
CA THR A 11 -23.95 21.16 57.61
C THR A 11 -24.73 20.83 56.34
N GLN A 12 -25.86 21.49 56.10
CA GLN A 12 -26.66 21.29 54.87
C GLN A 12 -25.83 21.56 53.61
N VAL A 13 -25.06 22.66 53.58
CA VAL A 13 -24.20 23.00 52.44
C VAL A 13 -23.08 21.97 52.25
N ILE A 14 -22.52 21.40 53.32
CA ILE A 14 -21.50 20.34 53.24
C ILE A 14 -22.10 19.04 52.67
N ASP A 15 -23.31 18.68 53.08
CA ASP A 15 -24.03 17.50 52.57
C ASP A 15 -24.43 17.69 51.10
N ASP A 16 -24.99 18.84 50.72
CA ASP A 16 -25.36 19.17 49.32
C ASP A 16 -24.13 19.17 48.39
N VAL A 17 -22.98 19.68 48.85
CA VAL A 17 -21.71 19.65 48.11
C VAL A 17 -21.17 18.23 48.00
N SER A 18 -21.23 17.43 49.06
CA SER A 18 -20.76 16.05 49.07
C SER A 18 -21.64 15.12 48.21
N PHE A 19 -22.95 15.38 48.20
CA PHE A 19 -23.92 14.73 47.33
C PHE A 19 -23.68 15.09 45.86
N SER A 20 -23.56 16.37 45.51
CA SER A 20 -23.27 16.83 44.13
C SER A 20 -21.86 16.48 43.63
N GLN A 21 -20.90 16.21 44.54
CA GLN A 21 -19.61 15.60 44.18
C GLN A 21 -19.76 14.12 43.77
N THR A 22 -20.62 13.35 44.42
CA THR A 22 -20.72 11.89 44.25
C THR A 22 -21.84 11.41 43.32
N HIS A 23 -22.88 12.22 43.14
CA HIS A 23 -24.08 11.90 42.37
C HIS A 23 -24.36 12.93 41.26
N THR A 24 -25.21 12.57 40.31
CA THR A 24 -25.80 13.47 39.32
C THR A 24 -27.31 13.24 39.24
N VAL A 25 -28.04 14.32 38.98
CA VAL A 25 -29.48 14.31 38.74
C VAL A 25 -29.72 14.25 37.23
N SER A 26 -30.57 13.33 36.77
CA SER A 26 -30.99 13.25 35.35
C SER A 26 -32.05 14.30 35.01
N GLU A 27 -32.38 14.46 33.74
CA GLU A 27 -33.50 15.31 33.29
C GLU A 27 -34.84 14.88 33.94
N ASP A 28 -35.08 13.57 34.11
CA ASP A 28 -36.21 13.00 34.88
C ASP A 28 -36.12 13.19 36.42
N PHE A 29 -35.26 14.08 36.92
CA PHE A 29 -34.97 14.31 38.34
C PHE A 29 -34.50 13.08 39.15
N ARG A 30 -34.07 12.00 38.49
CA ARG A 30 -33.57 10.78 39.16
C ARG A 30 -32.12 10.94 39.55
N VAL A 31 -31.78 10.52 40.76
CA VAL A 31 -30.44 10.57 41.33
C VAL A 31 -29.68 9.29 40.99
N TYR A 32 -28.46 9.43 40.46
CA TYR A 32 -27.56 8.30 40.19
C TYR A 32 -26.15 8.59 40.71
N PRO A 33 -25.44 7.60 41.30
CA PRO A 33 -24.02 7.73 41.60
C PRO A 33 -23.20 7.91 40.31
N LYS A 34 -22.22 8.82 40.29
CA LYS A 34 -21.39 9.09 39.11
C LYS A 34 -20.66 7.85 38.60
N SER A 35 -20.15 7.03 39.52
CA SER A 35 -19.50 5.74 39.22
C SER A 35 -20.42 4.75 38.48
N SER A 36 -21.74 4.82 38.71
CA SER A 36 -22.71 4.02 37.96
C SER A 36 -22.84 4.51 36.52
N ILE A 37 -22.88 5.83 36.31
CA ILE A 37 -22.93 6.44 34.97
C ILE A 37 -21.61 6.25 34.21
N GLU A 38 -20.45 6.35 34.87
CA GLU A 38 -19.14 6.03 34.29
C GLU A 38 -19.05 4.57 33.86
N SER A 39 -19.59 3.65 34.67
CA SER A 39 -19.70 2.23 34.33
C SER A 39 -20.62 2.00 33.12
N VAL A 40 -21.79 2.64 33.07
CA VAL A 40 -22.72 2.58 31.93
C VAL A 40 -22.10 3.17 30.67
N ASN A 41 -21.42 4.32 30.75
CA ASN A 41 -20.74 4.94 29.61
C ASN A 41 -19.61 4.06 29.07
N THR A 42 -18.83 3.45 29.97
CA THR A 42 -17.77 2.49 29.61
C THR A 42 -18.37 1.24 28.94
N LEU A 43 -19.48 0.72 29.47
CA LEU A 43 -20.20 -0.41 28.87
C LEU A 43 -20.77 -0.07 27.49
N GLN A 44 -21.36 1.12 27.31
CA GLN A 44 -21.84 1.60 26.01
C GLN A 44 -20.70 1.79 25.01
N GLN A 45 -19.55 2.34 25.44
CA GLN A 45 -18.38 2.50 24.58
C GLN A 45 -17.81 1.15 24.14
N GLU A 46 -17.69 0.19 25.06
CA GLU A 46 -17.24 -1.17 24.77
C GLU A 46 -18.26 -1.93 23.90
N GLN A 47 -19.57 -1.72 24.07
CA GLN A 47 -20.60 -2.25 23.17
C GLN A 47 -20.48 -1.66 21.75
N ARG A 48 -20.35 -0.33 21.62
CA ARG A 48 -20.14 0.33 20.31
C ARG A 48 -18.88 -0.21 19.63
N LYS A 49 -17.77 -0.30 20.36
CA LYS A 49 -16.50 -0.87 19.89
C LYS A 49 -16.63 -2.33 19.44
N ARG A 50 -17.39 -3.17 20.15
CA ARG A 50 -17.67 -4.56 19.71
C ARG A 50 -18.53 -4.61 18.45
N VAL A 51 -19.54 -3.74 18.34
CA VAL A 51 -20.37 -3.61 17.13
C VAL A 51 -19.51 -3.15 15.95
N GLU A 52 -18.63 -2.17 16.14
CA GLU A 52 -17.70 -1.68 15.12
C GLU A 52 -16.67 -2.75 14.72
N GLN A 53 -16.13 -3.52 15.67
CA GLN A 53 -15.22 -4.64 15.38
C GLN A 53 -15.91 -5.82 14.67
N THR A 54 -17.21 -6.02 14.85
CA THR A 54 -17.95 -7.18 14.30
C THR A 54 -18.67 -6.84 12.99
N TYR A 55 -19.21 -5.62 12.88
CA TYR A 55 -20.12 -5.17 11.82
C TYR A 55 -19.74 -3.81 11.20
N GLY A 56 -18.65 -3.18 11.65
CA GLY A 56 -18.15 -1.93 11.08
C GLY A 56 -17.57 -2.10 9.67
N ALA A 57 -17.15 -0.99 9.07
CA ALA A 57 -16.59 -0.97 7.72
C ALA A 57 -15.26 -1.74 7.64
N ARG A 58 -15.35 -3.03 7.30
CA ARG A 58 -14.18 -3.90 7.11
C ARG A 58 -13.37 -3.42 5.91
N ALA A 59 -12.05 -3.33 6.08
CA ALA A 59 -11.15 -3.03 4.97
C ALA A 59 -11.37 -4.00 3.80
N PRO A 60 -11.40 -3.52 2.55
CA PRO A 60 -11.67 -4.37 1.39
C PRO A 60 -10.59 -5.44 1.23
N SER A 61 -11.00 -6.66 0.89
CA SER A 61 -10.04 -7.76 0.72
C SER A 61 -9.13 -7.53 -0.50
N PRO A 62 -7.91 -8.10 -0.52
CA PRO A 62 -7.02 -8.00 -1.67
C PRO A 62 -7.67 -8.54 -2.95
N ASP A 63 -8.47 -9.61 -2.85
CA ASP A 63 -9.16 -10.21 -3.99
C ASP A 63 -10.31 -9.34 -4.49
N PHE A 64 -11.02 -8.65 -3.59
CA PHE A 64 -12.05 -7.67 -3.96
C PHE A 64 -11.43 -6.48 -4.70
N LEU A 65 -10.38 -5.87 -4.15
CA LEU A 65 -9.67 -4.78 -4.83
C LEU A 65 -9.07 -5.24 -6.16
N GLY A 66 -8.44 -6.42 -6.21
CA GLY A 66 -7.89 -6.97 -7.45
C GLY A 66 -8.97 -7.18 -8.53
N SER A 67 -10.12 -7.71 -8.13
CA SER A 67 -11.29 -7.87 -9.01
C SER A 67 -11.86 -6.52 -9.46
N GLN A 68 -11.88 -5.52 -8.57
CA GLN A 68 -12.32 -4.16 -8.89
C GLN A 68 -11.38 -3.49 -9.90
N LEU A 69 -10.05 -3.57 -9.71
CA LEU A 69 -9.06 -3.07 -10.67
C LEU A 69 -9.19 -3.75 -12.04
N LEU A 70 -9.41 -5.08 -12.07
CA LEU A 70 -9.61 -5.84 -13.31
C LEU A 70 -10.92 -5.48 -14.03
N ALA A 71 -11.96 -5.07 -13.29
CA ALA A 71 -13.21 -4.59 -13.87
C ALA A 71 -13.11 -3.13 -14.34
N GLU A 72 -12.54 -2.24 -13.53
CA GLU A 72 -12.39 -0.80 -13.77
C GLU A 72 -11.56 -0.50 -15.03
N TYR A 73 -10.51 -1.30 -15.29
CA TYR A 73 -9.61 -1.13 -16.45
C TYR A 73 -9.75 -2.22 -17.53
N ARG A 74 -10.88 -2.94 -17.55
CA ARG A 74 -11.09 -4.09 -18.47
C ARG A 74 -10.97 -3.70 -19.94
N GLY A 75 -11.53 -2.56 -20.32
CA GLY A 75 -11.59 -2.11 -21.72
C GLY A 75 -10.22 -1.71 -22.25
N GLU A 76 -9.46 -0.97 -21.46
CA GLU A 76 -8.11 -0.51 -21.79
C GLU A 76 -7.15 -1.69 -21.88
N ALA A 77 -7.20 -2.62 -20.91
CA ALA A 77 -6.40 -3.84 -20.88
C ALA A 77 -6.68 -4.73 -22.12
N ALA A 78 -7.96 -4.94 -22.46
CA ALA A 78 -8.34 -5.67 -23.67
C ALA A 78 -7.86 -4.96 -24.95
N SER A 79 -7.96 -3.62 -25.02
CA SER A 79 -7.46 -2.85 -26.17
C SER A 79 -5.94 -2.99 -26.37
N LEU A 80 -5.18 -3.06 -25.27
CA LEU A 80 -3.74 -3.27 -25.30
C LEU A 80 -3.37 -4.71 -25.68
N GLN A 81 -4.16 -5.71 -25.25
CA GLN A 81 -3.96 -7.10 -25.66
C GLN A 81 -4.23 -7.28 -27.16
N LEU A 82 -5.32 -6.73 -27.70
CA LEU A 82 -5.63 -6.77 -29.13
C LEU A 82 -4.53 -6.12 -29.99
N ALA A 83 -3.89 -5.05 -29.49
CA ALA A 83 -2.72 -4.44 -30.16
C ALA A 83 -1.47 -5.33 -30.19
N LYS A 84 -1.28 -6.17 -29.16
CA LYS A 84 -0.19 -7.17 -29.15
C LYS A 84 -0.49 -8.33 -30.09
N GLU A 85 -1.76 -8.74 -30.16
CA GLU A 85 -2.22 -9.87 -30.98
C GLU A 85 -2.28 -9.54 -32.47
N SER A 86 -2.56 -8.28 -32.83
CA SER A 86 -2.53 -7.81 -34.23
C SER A 86 -1.11 -7.61 -34.79
N GLY A 87 -0.13 -7.36 -33.92
CA GLY A 87 1.26 -7.10 -34.29
C GLY A 87 1.53 -5.73 -34.95
N ASP A 88 0.49 -4.91 -35.15
CA ASP A 88 0.63 -3.55 -35.71
C ASP A 88 1.02 -2.55 -34.61
N PRO A 89 2.19 -1.89 -34.69
CA PRO A 89 2.58 -0.87 -33.70
C PRO A 89 1.64 0.35 -33.67
N ASN A 90 0.85 0.57 -34.73
CA ASN A 90 -0.11 1.68 -34.81
C ASN A 90 -1.52 1.30 -34.34
N PHE A 91 -1.74 0.08 -33.85
CA PHE A 91 -3.09 -0.41 -33.52
C PHE A 91 -3.76 0.51 -32.47
N PRO A 92 -5.00 0.98 -32.71
CA PRO A 92 -5.56 2.13 -32.00
C PRO A 92 -6.14 1.78 -30.60
N THR A 93 -5.26 1.53 -29.63
CA THR A 93 -5.61 1.28 -28.21
C THR A 93 -6.36 2.46 -27.57
N SER A 94 -7.07 2.20 -26.46
CA SER A 94 -7.66 3.26 -25.64
C SER A 94 -6.60 4.21 -25.08
N ILE A 95 -5.42 3.69 -24.70
CA ILE A 95 -4.27 4.49 -24.27
C ILE A 95 -3.81 5.45 -25.36
N SER A 96 -3.75 5.01 -26.62
CA SER A 96 -3.29 5.84 -27.75
C SER A 96 -4.17 7.07 -27.93
N ARG A 97 -5.48 6.94 -27.71
CA ARG A 97 -6.49 8.02 -27.85
C ARG A 97 -6.50 9.06 -26.73
N MET A 98 -5.96 8.74 -25.55
CA MET A 98 -5.90 9.69 -24.41
C MET A 98 -4.98 10.88 -24.73
N THR A 99 -5.39 12.09 -24.34
CA THR A 99 -4.49 13.26 -24.37
C THR A 99 -3.29 13.08 -23.44
N SER A 100 -2.26 13.92 -23.58
CA SER A 100 -1.09 13.89 -22.68
C SER A 100 -1.47 14.09 -21.22
N GLU A 101 -2.45 14.96 -20.94
CA GLU A 101 -2.94 15.20 -19.57
C GLU A 101 -3.79 14.04 -19.03
N GLN A 102 -4.72 13.52 -19.84
CA GLN A 102 -5.48 12.32 -19.48
C GLN A 102 -4.54 11.14 -19.18
N GLY A 103 -3.48 10.97 -19.98
CA GLY A 103 -2.47 9.95 -19.74
C GLY A 103 -1.67 10.16 -18.46
N ARG A 104 -1.30 11.41 -18.12
CA ARG A 104 -0.67 11.75 -16.83
C ARG A 104 -1.56 11.36 -15.65
N GLN A 105 -2.84 11.72 -15.69
CA GLN A 105 -3.79 11.43 -14.62
C GLN A 105 -4.12 9.93 -14.52
N PHE A 106 -4.41 9.25 -15.64
CA PHE A 106 -4.65 7.79 -15.68
C PHE A 106 -3.46 6.98 -15.12
N LYS A 107 -2.22 7.38 -15.47
CA LYS A 107 -0.98 6.79 -14.92
C LYS A 107 -0.84 6.99 -13.42
N LYS A 108 -1.25 8.15 -12.89
CA LYS A 108 -1.23 8.45 -11.44
C LYS A 108 -2.27 7.61 -10.70
N ASP A 109 -3.51 7.58 -11.19
CA ASP A 109 -4.63 6.93 -10.52
C ASP A 109 -4.47 5.40 -10.52
N MET A 110 -4.10 4.80 -11.66
CA MET A 110 -3.80 3.37 -11.72
C MET A 110 -2.59 3.00 -10.85
N LYS A 111 -1.57 3.86 -10.73
CA LYS A 111 -0.48 3.64 -9.77
C LYS A 111 -0.98 3.67 -8.32
N GLN A 112 -1.87 4.60 -7.99
CA GLN A 112 -2.48 4.69 -6.65
C GLN A 112 -3.31 3.43 -6.35
N ARG A 113 -4.15 2.98 -7.28
CA ARG A 113 -4.90 1.71 -7.19
C ARG A 113 -4.01 0.49 -6.99
N ILE A 114 -2.92 0.37 -7.76
CA ILE A 114 -1.94 -0.73 -7.59
C ILE A 114 -1.28 -0.65 -6.20
N HIS A 115 -0.90 0.54 -5.73
CA HIS A 115 -0.31 0.72 -4.40
C HIS A 115 -1.31 0.40 -3.26
N GLU A 116 -2.58 0.76 -3.42
CA GLU A 116 -3.70 0.46 -2.52
C GLU A 116 -3.87 -1.06 -2.37
N TRP A 117 -4.00 -1.77 -3.51
CA TRP A 117 -4.06 -3.24 -3.54
C TRP A 117 -2.80 -3.90 -2.95
N GLU A 118 -1.59 -3.48 -3.35
CA GLU A 118 -0.36 -4.04 -2.78
C GLU A 118 -0.28 -3.81 -1.26
N SER A 119 -0.88 -2.73 -0.74
CA SER A 119 -0.95 -2.47 0.69
C SER A 119 -1.87 -3.46 1.42
N THR A 120 -3.05 -3.75 0.87
CA THR A 120 -3.95 -4.75 1.48
C THR A 120 -3.38 -6.17 1.36
N VAL A 121 -2.66 -6.52 0.28
CA VAL A 121 -1.95 -7.82 0.19
C VAL A 121 -0.90 -7.96 1.30
N ARG A 122 -0.06 -6.93 1.52
CA ARG A 122 0.93 -6.94 2.62
C ARG A 122 0.28 -7.07 3.98
N GLN A 123 -0.80 -6.32 4.24
CA GLN A 123 -1.55 -6.38 5.50
C GLN A 123 -2.22 -7.75 5.72
N ALA A 124 -2.80 -8.35 4.68
CA ALA A 124 -3.50 -9.64 4.77
C ALA A 124 -2.53 -10.84 4.89
N THR A 125 -1.35 -10.77 4.25
CA THR A 125 -0.37 -11.87 4.25
C THR A 125 0.71 -11.72 5.34
N GLY A 126 0.81 -10.55 6.00
CA GLY A 126 1.85 -10.23 6.97
C GLY A 126 3.26 -10.10 6.37
N GLN A 127 3.36 -9.97 5.04
CA GLN A 127 4.62 -9.94 4.29
C GLN A 127 5.07 -8.51 3.98
N ALA A 128 6.38 -8.27 3.98
CA ALA A 128 6.96 -6.96 3.68
C ALA A 128 6.81 -6.57 2.19
N ASP A 129 6.82 -7.55 1.30
CA ASP A 129 6.70 -7.39 -0.15
C ASP A 129 5.62 -8.32 -0.72
N VAL A 130 5.09 -7.96 -1.89
CA VAL A 130 4.07 -8.73 -2.62
C VAL A 130 4.75 -9.62 -3.65
N PHE A 131 4.51 -10.94 -3.58
CA PHE A 131 5.21 -11.94 -4.38
C PHE A 131 4.78 -11.94 -5.86
N PRO A 132 5.64 -12.40 -6.79
CA PRO A 132 5.33 -12.42 -8.23
C PRO A 132 4.04 -13.16 -8.59
N ASP A 133 3.72 -14.24 -7.86
CA ASP A 133 2.52 -15.05 -8.11
C ASP A 133 1.25 -14.32 -7.68
N GLN A 134 1.28 -13.56 -6.57
CA GLN A 134 0.19 -12.66 -6.18
C GLN A 134 -0.04 -11.58 -7.24
N LYS A 135 1.03 -11.09 -7.88
CA LYS A 135 0.96 -10.11 -9.00
C LYS A 135 0.54 -10.72 -10.33
N ALA A 136 0.51 -12.05 -10.47
CA ALA A 136 0.16 -12.71 -11.72
C ALA A 136 -1.31 -12.53 -12.12
N SER A 137 -2.22 -12.43 -11.14
CA SER A 137 -3.65 -12.12 -11.35
C SER A 137 -3.87 -10.73 -11.95
N LEU A 138 -3.04 -9.75 -11.58
CA LEU A 138 -3.07 -8.37 -12.08
C LEU A 138 -2.06 -8.11 -13.21
N ARG A 139 -1.52 -9.15 -13.86
CA ARG A 139 -0.48 -9.01 -14.91
C ARG A 139 -0.90 -8.04 -16.01
N SER A 140 -2.15 -8.10 -16.48
CA SER A 140 -2.71 -7.18 -17.47
C SER A 140 -2.71 -5.72 -17.01
N ILE A 141 -2.98 -5.46 -15.72
CA ILE A 141 -2.97 -4.11 -15.12
C ILE A 141 -1.53 -3.57 -15.01
N TYR A 142 -0.56 -4.40 -14.61
CA TYR A 142 0.85 -4.01 -14.60
C TYR A 142 1.40 -3.74 -16.02
N GLU A 143 0.95 -4.48 -17.03
CA GLU A 143 1.27 -4.22 -18.43
C GLU A 143 0.61 -2.93 -18.95
N LEU A 144 -0.65 -2.68 -18.58
CA LEU A 144 -1.36 -1.44 -18.90
C LEU A 144 -0.67 -0.22 -18.28
N TYR A 145 -0.27 -0.32 -17.01
CA TYR A 145 0.55 0.69 -16.34
C TYR A 145 1.91 0.88 -17.01
N ARG A 146 2.55 -0.18 -17.50
CA ARG A 146 3.78 -0.06 -18.30
C ARG A 146 3.54 0.70 -19.60
N ALA A 147 2.49 0.37 -20.36
CA ALA A 147 2.17 1.03 -21.61
C ALA A 147 1.91 2.54 -21.43
N ILE A 148 1.02 2.93 -20.51
CA ILE A 148 0.77 4.36 -20.26
C ILE A 148 2.00 5.06 -19.67
N LYS A 149 2.82 4.37 -18.86
CA LYS A 149 4.08 4.92 -18.35
C LYS A 149 5.04 5.30 -19.49
N MET A 150 5.17 4.46 -20.52
CA MET A 150 6.01 4.71 -21.69
C MET A 150 5.48 5.90 -22.50
N LYS A 151 4.20 5.90 -22.88
CA LYS A 151 3.55 7.01 -23.60
C LYS A 151 3.75 8.36 -22.89
N VAL A 152 3.48 8.41 -21.58
CA VAL A 152 3.60 9.64 -20.77
C VAL A 152 5.04 10.13 -20.60
N LEU A 153 6.04 9.26 -20.81
CA LEU A 153 7.46 9.65 -20.80
C LEU A 153 7.94 10.18 -22.16
N GLY A 154 7.08 10.24 -23.18
CA GLY A 154 7.49 10.53 -24.57
C GLY A 154 8.30 9.40 -25.20
N VAL A 155 8.49 8.27 -24.50
CA VAL A 155 9.12 7.07 -25.03
C VAL A 155 8.05 6.23 -25.73
N GLU A 156 7.49 6.83 -26.79
CA GLU A 156 7.00 6.07 -27.93
C GLU A 156 8.07 5.04 -28.30
N GLN A 157 7.67 3.79 -28.53
CA GLN A 157 8.60 2.80 -29.06
C GLN A 157 8.81 3.05 -30.55
N SER A 158 9.63 4.06 -30.86
CA SER A 158 10.24 4.23 -32.18
C SER A 158 11.20 3.07 -32.43
N VAL A 159 10.62 1.92 -32.77
CA VAL A 159 11.31 0.79 -33.40
C VAL A 159 11.64 1.26 -34.81
N ALA A 160 12.70 2.04 -34.92
CA ALA A 160 13.11 2.67 -36.17
C ALA A 160 13.30 1.59 -37.25
N PRO A 161 12.47 1.55 -38.31
CA PRO A 161 12.64 0.57 -39.36
C PRO A 161 13.96 0.83 -40.06
N HIS A 162 14.95 -0.05 -39.86
CA HIS A 162 16.19 -0.07 -40.64
C HIS A 162 15.90 -0.62 -42.04
N GLY A 163 15.14 0.15 -42.82
CA GLY A 163 14.90 -0.02 -44.26
C GLY A 163 15.28 1.28 -44.96
N GLY A 164 16.45 1.33 -45.56
CA GLY A 164 16.94 2.52 -46.26
C GLY A 164 16.16 2.80 -47.56
N GLY A 165 15.95 4.08 -47.87
CA GLY A 165 15.14 4.49 -49.02
C GLY A 165 15.17 5.98 -49.29
N THR A 166 16.31 6.46 -49.79
CA THR A 166 16.49 7.58 -50.74
C THR A 166 15.54 8.79 -50.65
N GLU A 167 16.08 9.92 -50.17
CA GLU A 167 15.53 11.27 -50.38
C GLU A 167 15.31 11.56 -51.90
N PRO A 168 14.33 12.39 -52.30
CA PRO A 168 14.67 13.82 -52.33
C PRO A 168 13.53 14.80 -51.99
N SER A 169 13.90 15.80 -51.20
CA SER A 169 13.61 17.23 -51.35
C SER A 169 12.84 17.64 -52.60
N VAL A 170 11.61 18.14 -52.38
CA VAL A 170 10.99 19.19 -53.22
C VAL A 170 10.40 20.24 -52.28
N ALA A 171 10.96 21.45 -52.31
CA ALA A 171 10.42 22.57 -51.56
C ALA A 171 9.31 23.28 -52.36
N VAL A 172 8.14 23.47 -51.74
CA VAL A 172 7.11 24.43 -52.16
C VAL A 172 6.74 25.29 -50.95
N ARG A 173 6.48 26.57 -51.17
CA ARG A 173 6.64 27.65 -50.17
C ARG A 173 5.50 28.67 -50.27
N GLU A 174 4.97 29.06 -49.10
CA GLU A 174 4.01 30.17 -48.88
C GLU A 174 2.65 30.02 -49.59
N VAL A 175 1.51 30.37 -48.97
CA VAL A 175 1.11 31.75 -48.66
C VAL A 175 0.20 31.81 -47.43
N SER A 176 0.38 32.86 -46.63
CA SER A 176 -0.46 33.19 -45.46
C SER A 176 -1.77 33.89 -45.85
N GLN A 177 -2.83 33.69 -45.08
CA GLN A 177 -3.86 34.71 -44.87
C GLN A 177 -4.48 34.61 -43.47
N SER A 178 -4.86 35.76 -42.92
CA SER A 178 -5.25 35.96 -41.52
C SER A 178 -6.65 36.59 -41.43
N VAL A 179 -7.05 36.94 -40.20
CA VAL A 179 -8.01 38.01 -39.81
C VAL A 179 -9.39 37.56 -39.29
N ALA A 180 -9.84 38.31 -38.27
CA ALA A 180 -11.18 38.43 -37.67
C ALA A 180 -11.69 37.29 -36.75
N ALA A 181 -12.06 37.72 -35.53
CA ALA A 181 -13.08 37.09 -34.70
C ALA A 181 -14.40 37.90 -34.84
N THR A 182 -15.54 37.33 -34.43
CA THR A 182 -16.69 38.02 -33.80
C THR A 182 -17.74 36.99 -33.34
N ALA A 183 -18.37 37.25 -32.19
CA ALA A 183 -19.68 36.72 -31.78
C ALA A 183 -20.53 37.95 -31.36
N PRO A 184 -21.88 37.97 -31.46
CA PRO A 184 -22.71 37.15 -30.55
C PRO A 184 -24.16 36.78 -31.00
N ALA A 185 -24.77 35.86 -30.22
CA ALA A 185 -26.16 35.83 -29.72
C ALA A 185 -27.43 35.81 -30.62
N THR A 186 -28.52 35.26 -30.02
CA THR A 186 -29.98 35.41 -30.33
C THR A 186 -30.53 34.89 -31.68
N SER A 187 -31.80 34.46 -31.83
CA SER A 187 -32.80 33.92 -30.87
C SER A 187 -34.07 33.41 -31.59
N SER A 188 -34.60 32.24 -31.21
CA SER A 188 -35.98 31.72 -31.42
C SER A 188 -36.06 30.34 -30.73
N GLY A 189 -37.17 29.77 -30.26
CA GLY A 189 -38.59 30.15 -30.26
C GLY A 189 -39.39 28.83 -30.16
N ALA A 190 -39.90 28.42 -28.99
CA ALA A 190 -41.16 28.83 -28.35
C ALA A 190 -42.33 27.87 -28.67
N GLY A 191 -42.99 27.35 -27.61
CA GLY A 191 -44.10 26.39 -27.66
C GLY A 191 -43.68 24.91 -27.51
N GLY A 192 -44.42 24.05 -26.80
CA GLY A 192 -45.59 24.33 -25.95
C GLY A 192 -46.41 23.06 -25.64
N GLY A 193 -46.92 22.93 -24.40
CA GLY A 193 -47.74 21.79 -23.95
C GLY A 193 -46.90 20.65 -23.32
N ALA A 194 -47.07 20.13 -22.09
CA ALA A 194 -48.06 20.19 -20.98
C ALA A 194 -48.68 18.80 -20.69
N THR A 195 -49.28 18.66 -19.50
CA THR A 195 -49.85 17.42 -18.90
C THR A 195 -48.82 16.36 -18.44
N ALA A 196 -49.07 15.53 -17.42
CA ALA A 196 -49.93 15.67 -16.23
C ALA A 196 -49.58 14.56 -15.21
N ALA A 197 -49.93 14.78 -13.94
CA ALA A 197 -49.80 13.86 -12.79
C ALA A 197 -48.36 13.41 -12.43
N GLY A 198 -48.01 13.14 -11.17
CA GLY A 198 -48.76 13.32 -9.93
C GLY A 198 -49.03 12.01 -9.19
N SER A 199 -48.28 11.75 -8.12
CA SER A 199 -48.71 10.89 -7.02
C SER A 199 -48.02 11.31 -5.73
N ARG A 200 -48.79 11.46 -4.65
CA ARG A 200 -48.34 11.76 -3.29
C ARG A 200 -48.84 10.63 -2.39
N GLY A 201 -47.93 9.74 -1.97
CA GLY A 201 -48.25 8.61 -1.10
C GLY A 201 -47.90 8.91 0.36
N GLU A 202 -48.92 9.06 1.20
CA GLU A 202 -48.77 9.42 2.61
C GLU A 202 -49.68 8.52 3.45
N SER A 203 -49.12 7.45 4.05
CA SER A 203 -49.79 6.58 5.02
C SER A 203 -48.83 5.55 5.65
N THR A 204 -49.14 4.84 6.74
CA THR A 204 -49.90 5.15 7.98
C THR A 204 -49.91 3.85 8.83
N ARG A 205 -49.33 3.92 10.04
CA ARG A 205 -49.57 3.07 11.23
C ARG A 205 -49.33 1.54 11.21
N ASP A 206 -48.90 1.11 12.40
CA ASP A 206 -49.16 -0.10 13.18
C ASP A 206 -49.57 -1.42 12.51
N SER A 207 -48.78 -2.47 12.79
CA SER A 207 -49.24 -3.63 13.57
C SER A 207 -48.06 -4.40 14.15
N GLY A 208 -48.23 -5.00 15.33
CA GLY A 208 -47.23 -5.89 15.94
C GLY A 208 -47.88 -7.04 16.70
N THR A 209 -47.19 -8.17 16.84
CA THR A 209 -47.68 -9.35 17.56
C THR A 209 -46.57 -10.17 18.24
N VAL A 210 -46.52 -10.04 19.56
CA VAL A 210 -46.35 -11.04 20.64
C VAL A 210 -45.67 -12.41 20.37
N ALA A 211 -44.87 -12.84 21.37
CA ALA A 211 -44.41 -14.21 21.69
C ALA A 211 -43.31 -14.79 20.77
N LYS A 212 -42.35 -15.58 21.28
CA LYS A 212 -42.49 -16.58 22.36
C LYS A 212 -41.21 -16.77 23.19
N GLU A 213 -41.37 -16.97 24.50
CA GLU A 213 -40.31 -17.38 25.43
C GLU A 213 -39.90 -18.85 25.24
N SER A 214 -38.64 -19.16 25.55
CA SER A 214 -38.22 -20.47 26.06
C SER A 214 -37.03 -20.29 27.00
N SER A 215 -37.23 -20.56 28.29
CA SER A 215 -36.21 -20.49 29.33
C SER A 215 -35.55 -21.85 29.56
N ALA A 216 -34.26 -21.84 29.90
CA ALA A 216 -33.54 -22.99 30.45
C ALA A 216 -32.45 -22.49 31.39
N SER A 217 -32.41 -23.00 32.63
CA SER A 217 -31.48 -22.55 33.66
C SER A 217 -31.10 -23.68 34.61
N ALA A 218 -29.79 -23.92 34.74
CA ALA A 218 -29.11 -24.64 35.82
C ALA A 218 -27.62 -24.22 35.74
N ASN A 219 -26.98 -23.66 36.78
CA ASN A 219 -26.58 -24.26 38.06
C ASN A 219 -25.63 -25.49 37.93
N ALA A 220 -24.64 -25.71 38.79
CA ALA A 220 -23.69 -24.84 39.54
C ALA A 220 -22.86 -25.73 40.51
N ALA A 221 -21.54 -25.80 40.34
CA ALA A 221 -20.57 -26.24 41.36
C ALA A 221 -19.17 -25.73 40.96
N ALA A 222 -18.33 -25.04 41.74
CA ALA A 222 -18.08 -24.93 43.19
C ALA A 222 -17.02 -25.91 43.75
N ALA A 223 -15.74 -25.54 43.63
CA ALA A 223 -14.63 -26.07 44.44
C ALA A 223 -13.50 -25.03 44.63
N LYS A 224 -12.97 -24.95 45.86
CA LYS A 224 -11.78 -24.22 46.37
C LYS A 224 -11.06 -25.18 47.35
N PRO A 225 -9.88 -24.89 47.96
CA PRO A 225 -8.99 -23.73 47.86
C PRO A 225 -7.73 -24.11 47.01
N ALA A 226 -6.44 -23.82 47.25
CA ALA A 226 -5.66 -23.15 48.30
C ALA A 226 -4.25 -22.72 47.78
N GLY A 227 -3.40 -22.15 48.64
CA GLY A 227 -1.93 -22.14 48.44
C GLY A 227 -1.22 -20.77 48.34
N ARG A 228 -0.78 -20.22 49.48
CA ARG A 228 0.32 -19.22 49.63
C ARG A 228 1.56 -19.98 50.19
N PRO A 229 2.82 -19.45 50.25
CA PRO A 229 3.19 -18.08 50.60
C PRO A 229 4.40 -17.46 49.82
N SER A 230 4.95 -16.37 50.39
CA SER A 230 6.20 -15.61 50.21
C SER A 230 7.42 -16.27 49.49
N GLY A 231 8.39 -15.52 48.96
CA GLY A 231 8.67 -14.06 49.00
C GLY A 231 10.10 -13.74 48.48
N VAL A 232 10.71 -12.63 48.94
CA VAL A 232 12.05 -12.09 48.52
C VAL A 232 12.03 -11.48 47.09
N ALA A 233 12.37 -10.22 46.75
CA ALA A 233 13.14 -9.08 47.30
C ALA A 233 14.60 -8.94 46.77
N VAL A 234 15.01 -7.69 46.45
CA VAL A 234 16.32 -7.26 45.89
C VAL A 234 16.68 -7.91 44.52
N SER A 235 17.45 -7.32 43.58
CA SER A 235 18.36 -6.16 43.63
C SER A 235 18.29 -5.21 42.42
N ARG A 236 18.74 -3.97 42.68
CA ARG A 236 18.99 -2.87 41.74
C ARG A 236 20.38 -3.02 41.12
N ALA A 237 20.51 -2.86 39.80
CA ALA A 237 21.78 -2.65 39.12
C ALA A 237 21.61 -1.68 37.94
N SER A 238 22.42 -0.62 37.89
CA SER A 238 22.51 0.31 36.77
C SER A 238 23.93 0.20 36.18
N SER A 239 24.03 0.00 34.87
CA SER A 239 25.33 -0.12 34.17
C SER A 239 25.33 0.72 32.90
N THR A 240 25.61 2.02 33.04
CA THR A 240 25.90 2.92 31.92
C THR A 240 27.41 2.92 31.63
N ALA A 241 27.81 2.33 30.51
CA ALA A 241 29.14 2.54 29.93
C ALA A 241 29.06 2.40 28.40
N SER A 242 29.54 3.41 27.69
CA SER A 242 29.61 3.44 26.21
C SER A 242 30.84 2.71 25.69
N VAL A 243 30.86 2.32 24.41
CA VAL A 243 31.91 2.65 23.41
C VAL A 243 31.66 1.93 22.08
N ALA A 244 32.03 2.62 20.99
CA ALA A 244 32.16 2.13 19.60
C ALA A 244 30.90 1.60 18.89
N GLY A 245 30.72 2.01 17.63
CA GLY A 245 29.64 1.52 16.79
C GLY A 245 30.04 0.23 16.06
N SER A 246 29.18 -0.79 16.15
CA SER A 246 29.15 -1.89 15.18
C SER A 246 27.98 -1.67 14.23
N THR A 247 28.24 -1.66 12.94
CA THR A 247 27.17 -1.64 11.93
C THR A 247 26.30 -2.89 12.04
N SER A 248 25.00 -2.75 11.76
CA SER A 248 24.03 -3.83 11.88
C SER A 248 24.24 -4.89 10.80
N SER A 249 25.16 -5.83 11.06
CA SER A 249 25.31 -7.03 10.25
C SER A 249 24.05 -7.89 10.41
N ALA A 250 23.18 -7.85 9.40
CA ALA A 250 22.04 -8.76 9.32
C ALA A 250 22.54 -10.21 9.37
N VAL A 251 21.84 -11.08 10.11
CA VAL A 251 22.25 -12.48 10.28
C VAL A 251 22.07 -13.22 8.95
N LEU A 252 23.11 -13.18 8.11
CA LEU A 252 23.16 -13.90 6.85
C LEU A 252 23.14 -15.41 7.13
N PRO A 253 22.41 -16.21 6.31
CA PRO A 253 22.44 -17.67 6.39
C PRO A 253 23.86 -18.21 6.46
N ASP A 254 24.10 -19.21 7.32
CA ASP A 254 25.42 -19.82 7.55
C ASP A 254 26.14 -20.19 6.24
N TRP A 255 25.41 -20.73 5.26
CA TRP A 255 25.98 -21.08 3.96
C TRP A 255 26.55 -19.87 3.18
N MET A 256 25.98 -18.67 3.33
CA MET A 256 26.52 -17.45 2.73
C MET A 256 27.81 -16.99 3.42
N GLN A 257 27.98 -17.30 4.70
CA GLN A 257 29.20 -16.97 5.45
C GLN A 257 30.39 -17.87 5.06
N ARG A 258 30.12 -19.06 4.48
CA ARG A 258 31.13 -19.97 3.95
C ARG A 258 31.69 -19.54 2.58
N ILE A 259 31.08 -18.56 1.93
CA ILE A 259 31.56 -17.99 0.67
C ILE A 259 32.50 -16.84 1.03
N GLU A 260 33.80 -17.12 0.96
CA GLU A 260 34.85 -16.12 1.16
C GLU A 260 34.67 -14.97 0.18
N ARG A 261 34.37 -13.78 0.71
CA ARG A 261 34.25 -12.56 -0.09
C ARG A 261 35.63 -12.13 -0.56
N VAL A 262 35.77 -11.96 -1.87
CA VAL A 262 36.95 -11.30 -2.45
C VAL A 262 37.03 -9.90 -1.86
N GLN A 263 38.21 -9.47 -1.42
CA GLN A 263 38.45 -8.04 -1.18
C GLN A 263 38.39 -7.36 -2.55
N LEU A 264 37.32 -6.62 -2.83
CA LEU A 264 37.21 -5.86 -4.08
C LEU A 264 38.38 -4.88 -4.15
N GLY A 265 39.06 -4.83 -5.31
CA GLY A 265 40.16 -3.89 -5.50
C GLY A 265 39.65 -2.45 -5.32
N THR A 266 40.26 -1.69 -4.42
CA THR A 266 40.01 -0.24 -4.29
C THR A 266 40.56 0.56 -5.47
N ASP A 267 41.42 -0.07 -6.27
CA ASP A 267 42.08 0.54 -7.42
C ASP A 267 41.10 0.77 -8.58
N ASP A 268 41.28 1.90 -9.27
CA ASP A 268 40.50 2.27 -10.45
C ASP A 268 40.74 1.26 -11.58
N VAL A 269 39.65 0.65 -12.06
CA VAL A 269 39.62 -0.32 -13.17
C VAL A 269 40.32 0.21 -14.42
N THR A 270 40.29 1.52 -14.68
CA THR A 270 40.95 2.14 -15.82
C THR A 270 42.47 2.18 -15.71
N ALA A 271 43.03 2.18 -14.49
CA ALA A 271 44.47 2.26 -14.22
C ALA A 271 45.16 0.89 -14.11
N MET A 272 44.40 -0.20 -13.93
CA MET A 272 44.94 -1.56 -13.76
C MET A 272 45.61 -2.10 -15.03
N SER A 273 46.56 -3.02 -14.88
CA SER A 273 47.15 -3.76 -16.02
C SER A 273 46.19 -4.80 -16.60
N ASP A 274 46.36 -5.17 -17.87
CA ASP A 274 45.51 -6.18 -18.54
C ASP A 274 45.51 -7.55 -17.83
N ASP A 275 46.63 -7.92 -17.21
CA ASP A 275 46.79 -9.18 -16.47
C ASP A 275 46.11 -9.11 -15.10
N ALA A 276 46.20 -7.98 -14.39
CA ALA A 276 45.47 -7.74 -13.15
C ALA A 276 43.95 -7.72 -13.40
N LEU A 277 43.49 -7.06 -14.46
CA LEU A 277 42.08 -7.06 -14.88
C LEU A 277 41.57 -8.49 -15.19
N GLN A 278 42.35 -9.30 -15.89
CA GLN A 278 41.97 -10.69 -16.17
C GLN A 278 41.96 -11.56 -14.91
N THR A 279 42.90 -11.33 -13.99
CA THR A 279 43.01 -12.06 -12.73
C THR A 279 41.86 -11.73 -11.78
N GLU A 280 41.58 -10.45 -11.51
CA GLU A 280 40.45 -10.05 -10.65
C GLU A 280 39.12 -10.54 -11.25
N LYS A 281 38.93 -10.41 -12.56
CA LYS A 281 37.75 -10.93 -13.28
C LYS A 281 37.60 -12.45 -13.17
N ARG A 282 38.70 -13.21 -13.16
CA ARG A 282 38.68 -14.67 -12.97
C ARG A 282 38.24 -15.02 -11.54
N THR A 283 38.81 -14.35 -10.54
CA THR A 283 38.49 -14.56 -9.11
C THR A 283 37.04 -14.19 -8.80
N LEU A 284 36.57 -13.02 -9.24
CA LEU A 284 35.17 -12.61 -9.06
C LEU A 284 34.21 -13.56 -9.79
N LYS A 285 34.55 -14.04 -11.00
CA LYS A 285 33.73 -15.06 -11.69
C LYS A 285 33.64 -16.36 -10.89
N GLN A 286 34.73 -16.81 -10.25
CA GLN A 286 34.73 -18.01 -9.42
C GLN A 286 33.85 -17.85 -8.18
N VAL A 287 33.94 -16.72 -7.46
CA VAL A 287 33.13 -16.47 -6.27
C VAL A 287 31.65 -16.27 -6.61
N LEU A 288 31.32 -15.52 -7.68
CA LEU A 288 29.95 -15.37 -8.15
C LEU A 288 29.35 -16.72 -8.62
N HIS A 289 30.10 -17.54 -9.36
CA HIS A 289 29.65 -18.88 -9.76
C HIS A 289 29.45 -19.81 -8.55
N ARG A 290 30.33 -19.72 -7.54
CA ARG A 290 30.18 -20.49 -6.30
C ARG A 290 28.92 -20.05 -5.54
N PHE A 291 28.66 -18.75 -5.42
CA PHE A 291 27.40 -18.23 -4.86
C PHE A 291 26.18 -18.74 -5.63
N GLU A 292 26.16 -18.64 -6.97
CA GLU A 292 25.03 -19.13 -7.77
C GLU A 292 24.83 -20.65 -7.62
N SER A 293 25.91 -21.43 -7.53
CA SER A 293 25.88 -22.89 -7.35
C SER A 293 25.41 -23.30 -5.95
N ASP A 294 25.95 -22.68 -4.90
CA ASP A 294 25.57 -22.98 -3.51
C ASP A 294 24.13 -22.52 -3.24
N PHE A 295 23.70 -21.36 -3.78
CA PHE A 295 22.29 -20.93 -3.70
C PHE A 295 21.34 -21.90 -4.42
N GLU A 296 21.65 -22.30 -5.66
CA GLU A 296 20.82 -23.24 -6.44
C GLU A 296 20.74 -24.62 -5.74
N LYS A 297 21.83 -25.04 -5.07
CA LYS A 297 21.89 -26.27 -4.26
C LYS A 297 21.09 -26.22 -2.97
N PHE A 298 21.06 -25.09 -2.25
CA PHE A 298 20.32 -24.97 -0.98
C PHE A 298 18.84 -24.63 -1.16
N ASN A 299 18.48 -23.84 -2.17
CA ASN A 299 17.12 -23.35 -2.38
C ASN A 299 16.37 -24.06 -3.51
N GLY A 300 17.04 -24.90 -4.31
CA GLY A 300 16.45 -25.62 -5.45
C GLY A 300 16.10 -24.72 -6.66
N VAL A 301 16.41 -23.43 -6.59
CA VAL A 301 16.13 -22.41 -7.61
C VAL A 301 17.30 -21.45 -7.74
N ARG A 302 17.47 -20.81 -8.90
CA ARG A 302 18.55 -19.84 -9.13
C ARG A 302 18.33 -18.52 -8.39
N PRO A 303 19.39 -17.84 -7.92
CA PRO A 303 19.24 -16.58 -7.19
C PRO A 303 18.64 -15.49 -8.08
N GLY A 304 17.52 -14.93 -7.62
CA GLY A 304 16.81 -13.83 -8.25
C GLY A 304 17.53 -12.49 -8.01
N ARG A 305 16.83 -11.39 -8.31
CA ARG A 305 17.43 -10.05 -8.19
C ARG A 305 17.63 -9.61 -6.72
N HIS A 306 16.78 -10.09 -5.81
CA HIS A 306 16.85 -9.72 -4.39
C HIS A 306 17.93 -10.52 -3.66
N ASP A 307 18.06 -11.81 -3.96
CA ASP A 307 19.04 -12.73 -3.35
C ASP A 307 20.50 -12.31 -3.61
N ARG A 308 20.74 -11.72 -4.78
CA ARG A 308 22.03 -11.15 -5.19
C ARG A 308 22.44 -9.92 -4.38
N HIS A 309 21.59 -9.37 -3.52
CA HIS A 309 21.88 -8.11 -2.81
C HIS A 309 23.18 -8.21 -1.99
N GLY A 310 23.41 -9.34 -1.33
CA GLY A 310 24.63 -9.62 -0.56
C GLY A 310 25.94 -9.77 -1.36
N PHE A 311 25.87 -9.74 -2.70
CA PHE A 311 27.00 -9.79 -3.64
C PHE A 311 26.92 -8.67 -4.71
N THR A 312 26.17 -7.60 -4.45
CA THR A 312 25.89 -6.54 -5.45
C THR A 312 27.18 -5.88 -5.96
N GLY A 313 28.15 -5.63 -5.07
CA GLY A 313 29.42 -5.00 -5.43
C GLY A 313 30.24 -5.88 -6.37
N GLU A 314 30.31 -7.18 -6.07
CA GLU A 314 31.02 -8.19 -6.84
C GLU A 314 30.44 -8.34 -8.26
N TYR A 315 29.10 -8.33 -8.41
CA TYR A 315 28.45 -8.28 -9.73
C TYR A 315 28.74 -6.98 -10.49
N HIS A 316 28.78 -5.83 -9.82
CA HIS A 316 29.10 -4.54 -10.43
C HIS A 316 30.56 -4.48 -10.91
N ARG A 317 31.51 -4.77 -10.02
CA ARG A 317 32.96 -4.81 -10.31
C ARG A 317 33.28 -5.81 -11.42
N TYR A 318 32.67 -7.00 -11.42
CA TYR A 318 32.82 -7.96 -12.54
C TYR A 318 32.29 -7.39 -13.88
N GLY A 319 31.21 -6.61 -13.84
CA GLY A 319 30.69 -5.88 -15.00
C GLY A 319 31.67 -4.82 -15.51
N GLU A 320 32.23 -4.00 -14.62
CA GLU A 320 33.23 -2.97 -14.93
C GLU A 320 34.49 -3.58 -15.55
N LEU A 321 35.09 -4.60 -14.92
CA LEU A 321 36.25 -5.33 -15.44
C LEU A 321 35.96 -5.98 -16.80
N LYS A 322 34.74 -6.50 -17.02
CA LYS A 322 34.32 -7.04 -18.32
C LYS A 322 34.24 -5.95 -19.38
N ASN A 323 33.64 -4.81 -19.05
CA ASN A 323 33.48 -3.68 -19.97
C ASN A 323 34.85 -3.07 -20.33
N GLU A 324 35.73 -2.86 -19.36
CA GLU A 324 37.07 -2.32 -19.59
C GLU A 324 37.93 -3.24 -20.47
N LEU A 325 37.95 -4.54 -20.19
CA LEU A 325 38.64 -5.51 -21.07
C LEU A 325 38.05 -5.56 -22.48
N THR A 326 36.74 -5.27 -22.64
CA THR A 326 36.10 -5.20 -23.96
C THR A 326 36.52 -3.91 -24.69
N ARG A 327 36.55 -2.76 -23.98
CA ARG A 327 37.04 -1.46 -24.49
C ARG A 327 38.51 -1.54 -24.91
N ARG A 328 39.37 -2.18 -24.11
CA ARG A 328 40.79 -2.40 -24.43
C ARG A 328 41.01 -3.37 -25.59
N ALA A 329 40.08 -4.31 -25.83
CA ALA A 329 40.11 -5.19 -26.99
C ALA A 329 39.56 -4.53 -28.28
N GLN A 330 38.80 -3.43 -28.16
CA GLN A 330 38.33 -2.62 -29.30
C GLN A 330 39.32 -1.50 -29.69
N ASN A 331 40.28 -1.19 -28.81
CA ASN A 331 41.31 -0.15 -28.99
C ASN A 331 42.70 -0.75 -29.29
N LYS A 332 42.77 -1.97 -29.83
CA LYS A 332 43.99 -2.68 -30.26
C LYS A 332 43.82 -3.18 -31.69
#